data_AF-I9WI92-F1
#
_entry.id   AF-I9WI92-F1
#
_cell.length_a   1.000
_cell.length_b   1.000
_cell.length_c   1.000
_cell.angle_alpha   90.00
_cell.angle_beta   90.00
_cell.angle_gamma   90.00
#
_symmetry.space_group_name_H-M   'P 1'
#
loop_
_entity.id
_entity.type
_entity.pdbx_description
1 polymer ?
#
loop_
_entity_poly.entity_id
_entity_poly.type
_entity_poly.pdbx_seq_one_letter_code
_entity_poly.pdbx_strand_id
1 'polypeptide(L)'
;MAFSDGKNLYIIECKSGGLKDKGVLANLSTNAQIFGGANAKCILISSDDHLGQNIQEKIKILNIKFIFKDFKENIENYVNDSRH
;
A
#
# COMPACT_ATOMS: atom_id res chain seq x y z
N MET A 1 -6.92 4.84 5.50
CA MET A 1 -6.58 6.28 5.50
C MET A 1 -6.33 6.73 4.07
N ALA A 2 -6.44 8.02 3.78
CA ALA A 2 -6.09 8.56 2.47
C ALA A 2 -5.48 9.95 2.60
N PHE A 3 -4.54 10.30 1.73
CA PHE A 3 -4.00 11.65 1.61
C PHE A 3 -3.64 11.96 0.16
N SER A 4 -3.47 13.24 -0.16
CA SER A 4 -3.02 13.71 -1.46
C SER A 4 -1.84 14.66 -1.28
N ASP A 5 -0.86 14.57 -2.19
CA ASP A 5 0.25 15.52 -2.29
C ASP A 5 0.00 16.60 -3.37
N GLY A 6 -1.22 16.65 -3.94
CA GLY A 6 -1.59 17.52 -5.05
C GLY A 6 -1.34 16.93 -6.44
N LYS A 7 -0.63 15.80 -6.55
CA LYS A 7 -0.39 15.06 -7.81
C LYS A 7 -1.03 13.68 -7.79
N ASN A 8 -0.89 12.94 -6.69
CA ASN A 8 -1.37 11.58 -6.53
C ASN A 8 -2.27 11.46 -5.30
N LEU A 9 -3.29 10.62 -5.41
CA LEU A 9 -4.06 10.15 -4.25
C LEU A 9 -3.40 8.89 -3.69
N TYR A 10 -3.10 8.89 -2.41
CA TYR A 10 -2.52 7.76 -1.69
C TYR A 10 -3.61 7.12 -0.84
N ILE A 11 -3.96 5.88 -1.14
CA ILE A 11 -4.89 5.08 -0.33
C ILE A 11 -4.08 4.10 0.51
N ILE A 12 -4.29 4.16 1.83
CA ILE A 12 -3.54 3.38 2.81
C ILE A 12 -4.49 2.44 3.53
N GLU A 13 -4.19 1.15 3.49
CA GLU A 13 -4.81 0.13 4.35
C GLU A 13 -3.83 -0.28 5.44
N CYS A 14 -4.30 -0.36 6.69
CA CYS A 14 -3.51 -0.79 7.83
C CYS A 14 -4.09 -2.09 8.41
N LYS A 15 -3.25 -3.10 8.60
CA LYS A 15 -3.61 -4.37 9.24
C LYS A 15 -2.64 -4.66 10.39
N SER A 16 -3.15 -5.26 11.46
CA SER A 16 -2.33 -5.73 12.58
C SER A 16 -1.75 -7.13 12.35
N GLY A 17 -1.64 -7.57 11.09
CA GLY A 17 -1.27 -8.93 10.70
C GLY A 17 -2.37 -9.68 9.96
N GLY A 18 -2.10 -10.94 9.62
CA GLY A 18 -3.09 -11.85 9.06
C GLY A 18 -3.38 -11.64 7.59
N LEU A 19 -2.40 -11.15 6.80
CA LEU A 19 -2.50 -10.95 5.35
C LEU A 19 -2.69 -12.22 4.50
N LYS A 20 -3.15 -13.31 5.10
CA LYS A 20 -3.54 -14.55 4.41
C LYS A 20 -4.76 -14.35 3.50
N ASP A 21 -5.54 -13.28 3.73
CA ASP A 21 -6.71 -12.94 2.94
C ASP A 21 -6.34 -12.15 1.66
N LYS A 22 -6.53 -12.80 0.50
CA LYS A 22 -6.34 -12.22 -0.83
C LYS A 22 -7.29 -11.05 -1.12
N GLY A 23 -8.38 -10.92 -0.37
CA GLY A 23 -9.39 -9.85 -0.50
C GLY A 23 -8.84 -8.48 -0.12
N VAL A 24 -7.95 -8.40 0.88
CA VAL A 24 -7.38 -7.11 1.33
C VAL A 24 -6.64 -6.40 0.18
N LEU A 25 -5.79 -7.13 -0.55
CA LEU A 25 -5.01 -6.56 -1.66
C LEU A 25 -5.91 -6.13 -2.82
N ALA A 26 -6.90 -6.95 -3.17
CA ALA A 26 -7.82 -6.65 -4.26
C ALA A 26 -8.68 -5.43 -3.91
N ASN A 27 -9.23 -5.38 -2.69
CA ASN A 27 -10.05 -4.27 -2.23
C ASN A 27 -9.26 -2.96 -2.18
N LEU A 28 -8.01 -2.99 -1.70
CA LEU A 28 -7.14 -1.82 -1.70
C LEU A 28 -6.91 -1.29 -3.12
N SER A 29 -6.55 -2.17 -4.05
CA SER A 29 -6.32 -1.80 -5.46
C SER A 29 -7.59 -1.24 -6.12
N THR A 30 -8.74 -1.91 -5.92
CA THR A 30 -10.03 -1.49 -6.48
C THR A 30 -10.45 -0.14 -5.92
N ASN A 31 -10.35 0.06 -4.60
CA ASN A 31 -10.70 1.33 -3.96
C ASN A 31 -9.81 2.46 -4.46
N ALA A 32 -8.50 2.23 -4.59
CA ALA A 32 -7.59 3.23 -5.14
C ALA A 32 -7.97 3.61 -6.57
N GLN A 33 -8.31 2.65 -7.41
CA GLN A 33 -8.73 2.91 -8.78
C GLN A 33 -10.06 3.68 -8.85
N ILE A 34 -11.03 3.35 -8.02
CA ILE A 34 -12.33 4.04 -7.96
C ILE A 34 -12.16 5.50 -7.51
N PHE A 35 -11.38 5.73 -6.46
CA PHE A 35 -11.31 7.05 -5.82
C PHE A 35 -10.21 7.97 -6.36
N GLY A 36 -9.11 7.41 -6.86
CA GLY A 36 -7.95 8.18 -7.34
C GLY A 36 -7.59 7.94 -8.80
N GLY A 37 -8.37 7.12 -9.51
CA GLY A 37 -8.12 6.78 -10.92
C GLY A 37 -6.81 6.04 -11.14
N ALA A 38 -6.29 6.10 -12.37
CA ALA A 38 -5.10 5.35 -12.78
C ALA A 38 -3.81 5.78 -12.05
N ASN A 39 -3.76 6.99 -11.50
CA ASN A 39 -2.57 7.52 -10.83
C ASN A 39 -2.58 7.28 -9.31
N ALA A 40 -3.63 6.68 -8.77
CA ALA A 40 -3.71 6.38 -7.35
C ALA A 40 -2.58 5.44 -6.90
N LYS A 41 -2.02 5.70 -5.73
CA LYS A 41 -0.98 4.88 -5.12
C LYS A 41 -1.56 4.09 -3.96
N CYS A 42 -1.29 2.79 -3.93
CA CYS A 42 -1.72 1.90 -2.86
C CYS A 42 -0.58 1.68 -1.87
N ILE A 43 -0.85 1.90 -0.58
CA ILE A 43 0.08 1.57 0.50
C ILE A 43 -0.60 0.57 1.44
N LEU A 44 0.04 -0.57 1.66
CA LEU A 44 -0.38 -1.55 2.65
C LEU A 44 0.62 -1.56 3.80
N ILE A 45 0.12 -1.37 5.01
CA ILE A 45 0.92 -1.36 6.23
C ILE A 45 0.49 -2.55 7.06
N SER A 46 1.42 -3.44 7.40
CA SER A 46 1.13 -4.59 8.25
C SER A 46 2.27 -4.90 9.21
N SER A 47 1.93 -5.54 10.32
CA SER A 47 2.88 -6.18 11.24
C SER A 47 3.17 -7.64 10.89
N ASP A 48 2.73 -8.13 9.73
CA ASP A 48 3.18 -9.43 9.19
C ASP A 48 4.68 -9.34 8.81
N ASP A 49 5.53 -10.04 9.56
CA ASP A 49 6.98 -10.05 9.37
C ASP A 49 7.45 -10.97 8.23
N HIS A 50 6.59 -11.93 7.83
CA HIS A 50 6.84 -12.84 6.72
C HIS A 50 5.60 -13.00 5.85
N LEU A 51 5.60 -12.36 4.68
CA LEU A 51 4.58 -12.57 3.67
C LEU A 51 4.89 -13.85 2.87
N GLY A 52 3.91 -14.74 2.72
CA GLY A 52 4.05 -15.89 1.81
C GLY A 52 4.26 -15.44 0.37
N GLN A 53 4.95 -16.26 -0.45
CA GLN A 53 5.29 -15.94 -1.84
C GLN A 53 4.09 -15.45 -2.66
N ASN A 54 2.95 -16.14 -2.56
CA ASN A 54 1.71 -15.76 -3.25
C ASN A 54 1.25 -14.33 -2.93
N ILE A 55 1.45 -13.86 -1.69
CA ILE A 55 1.07 -12.50 -1.28
C ILE A 55 2.09 -11.51 -1.84
N GLN A 56 3.38 -11.83 -1.76
CA GLN A 56 4.44 -10.97 -2.29
C GLN A 56 4.30 -10.75 -3.81
N GLU A 57 4.01 -11.81 -4.56
CA GLU A 57 3.74 -11.73 -6.00
C GLU A 57 2.53 -10.86 -6.31
N LYS A 58 1.44 -11.04 -5.56
CA LYS A 58 0.23 -10.26 -5.76
C LYS A 58 0.42 -8.78 -5.42
N ILE A 59 1.19 -8.46 -4.39
CA ILE A 59 1.60 -7.08 -4.06
C ILE A 59 2.35 -6.44 -5.23
N LYS A 60 3.28 -7.17 -5.86
CA LYS A 60 4.02 -6.69 -7.05
C LYS A 60 3.10 -6.46 -8.24
N ILE A 61 2.24 -7.43 -8.56
CA ILE A 61 1.29 -7.34 -9.69
C ILE A 61 0.36 -6.13 -9.55
N LEU A 62 -0.13 -5.87 -8.35
CA LEU A 62 -1.04 -4.76 -8.07
C LEU A 62 -0.31 -3.43 -7.78
N ASN A 63 1.02 -3.39 -7.90
CA ASN A 63 1.84 -2.21 -7.63
C ASN A 63 1.55 -1.58 -6.25
N ILE A 64 1.40 -2.42 -5.22
CA ILE A 64 1.12 -1.98 -3.85
C ILE A 64 2.47 -1.78 -3.13
N LYS A 65 2.65 -0.62 -2.48
CA LYS A 65 3.78 -0.39 -1.58
C LYS A 65 3.49 -1.07 -0.25
N PHE A 66 4.26 -2.10 0.10
CA PHE A 66 4.16 -2.74 1.42
C PHE A 66 5.14 -2.09 2.41
N ILE A 67 4.67 -1.84 3.64
CA ILE A 67 5.46 -1.29 4.74
C ILE A 67 5.28 -2.18 5.98
N PHE A 68 6.40 -2.66 6.53
CA PHE A 68 6.45 -3.45 7.75
C PHE A 68 6.96 -2.62 8.94
N LYS A 69 6.19 -2.67 10.03
CA LYS A 69 6.50 -2.31 11.44
C LYS A 69 7.05 -0.91 11.77
N ASP A 70 7.70 -0.19 10.85
CA ASP A 70 8.27 1.14 11.12
C ASP A 70 7.62 2.21 10.25
N PHE A 71 6.45 2.66 10.69
CA PHE A 71 5.56 3.56 9.95
C PHE A 71 6.19 4.91 9.61
N LYS A 72 6.91 5.53 10.56
CA LYS A 72 7.39 6.91 10.42
C LYS A 72 8.52 7.02 9.40
N GLU A 73 9.60 6.28 9.62
CA GLU A 73 10.81 6.35 8.79
C GLU A 73 10.55 5.87 7.35
N ASN A 74 9.75 4.82 7.17
CA ASN A 74 9.43 4.29 5.83
C ASN A 74 8.52 5.22 5.00
N ILE A 75 7.58 5.94 5.63
CA ILE A 75 6.73 6.90 4.91
C ILE A 75 7.51 8.16 4.56
N GLU A 76 8.31 8.70 5.50
CA GLU A 76 9.13 9.89 5.25
C GLU A 76 10.05 9.68 4.03
N ASN A 77 10.74 8.53 3.96
CA ASN A 77 11.60 8.19 2.82
C ASN A 77 10.81 8.03 1.50
N TYR A 78 9.69 7.30 1.52
CA TYR A 78 8.89 7.07 0.29
C TYR A 78 8.32 8.37 -0.29
N VAL A 79 7.85 9.28 0.57
CA VAL A 79 7.32 10.57 0.13
C VAL A 79 8.43 11.45 -0.45
N ASN A 80 9.61 11.48 0.16
CA ASN A 80 10.73 12.29 -0.32
C ASN A 80 11.25 11.81 -1.69
N ASP A 81 11.39 10.50 -1.90
CA ASP A 81 11.82 9.94 -3.19
C ASP A 81 10.83 10.27 -4.32
N SER A 82 9.53 10.33 -4.01
CA SER A 82 8.48 10.59 -5.02
C SER A 82 8.36 12.05 -5.47
N ARG A 83 9.07 12.97 -4.81
CA ARG A 83 9.08 14.41 -5.15
C ARG A 83 10.18 14.80 -6.15
N HIS A 84 11.19 13.96 -6.34
CA HIS A 84 12.29 14.14 -7.29
C HIS A 84 11.95 13.50 -8.65
#